data_AF-A0A5J4TPX0-F1
#
_entry.id   AF-A0A5J4TPX0-F1
#
_cell.length_a   1.000
_cell.length_b   1.000
_cell.length_c   1.000
_cell.angle_alpha   90.00
_cell.angle_beta   90.00
_cell.angle_gamma   90.00
#
_symmetry.space_group_name_H-M   'P 1'
#
loop_
_entity.id
_entity.type
_entity.pdbx_description
1 polymer ?
#
loop_
_entity_poly.entity_id
_entity_poly.type
_entity_poly.pdbx_seq_one_letter_code
_entity_poly.pdbx_strand_id
1 'polypeptide(L)'
;QFIYSVVLLNQPSIAQLTKVTINDFQITQGGTGDIQSNLDEVGNRGGALLITVHPTDTQVKLDQLMIDGIKGDNLYGAALTLFVIIPKEELQSIQSNDDIQLQISDSVFREITIKNGLGAVDLYAVVPGQIQINAVEFSGNQAPTEAYSDFTTNYANDVLFEKGVSDLYNEEDINKFKRSNTFTGCKSISVPQKILFFNFPNPEISEEFLPSIRLNLRVDSIYGLEDGADGTNIRPYKHIGQAVKASSDQLGVITYILVAEGEYGENDVTVGNKQIEIIGERDVIIKARAGGDHPETVFYVTNGSLLIREITLIGSEYYSQTTLFELYGTEGQIQIISCNINSYNDTTVQQLPIIKGVEGKSIYISQSHFTNGIFQGAAAIVIENSISELIIDQSTFTNISYYNKNKGDGIILDAKLSKLNKVHIRNTVFKGPLNVDDPQMHNKNNDDDDNQICNWDSSLIHVTGGTINIDNSQFIGWRSGAISVEGSEA
;
A
#
# COMPACT_ATOMS: atom_id res chain seq x y z
N GLN A 1 11.10 -21.12 -34.15
CA GLN A 1 10.15 -20.11 -34.67
C GLN A 1 8.77 -20.77 -34.61
N PHE A 2 8.06 -20.60 -33.51
CA PHE A 2 6.68 -21.07 -33.41
C PHE A 2 5.76 -19.93 -33.87
N ILE A 3 4.89 -20.28 -34.81
CA ILE A 3 3.95 -19.43 -35.50
C ILE A 3 2.61 -19.63 -34.79
N TYR A 4 1.98 -18.53 -34.39
CA TYR A 4 0.65 -18.34 -33.79
C TYR A 4 -0.20 -19.59 -33.47
N SER A 5 -0.68 -19.72 -32.23
CA SER A 5 -1.90 -20.48 -31.91
C SER A 5 -3.06 -19.52 -31.68
N VAL A 6 -3.54 -18.89 -32.75
CA VAL A 6 -4.81 -18.16 -32.70
C VAL A 6 -5.93 -19.19 -32.87
N VAL A 7 -6.60 -19.55 -31.77
CA VAL A 7 -7.87 -20.27 -31.85
C VAL A 7 -8.96 -19.24 -32.14
N LEU A 8 -9.17 -18.92 -33.42
CA LEU A 8 -10.27 -18.05 -33.82
C LEU A 8 -11.58 -18.84 -33.76
N LEU A 9 -12.42 -18.50 -32.80
CA LEU A 9 -13.80 -18.96 -32.75
C LEU A 9 -14.68 -17.86 -33.33
N ASN A 10 -15.19 -18.05 -34.56
CA ASN A 10 -16.05 -17.08 -35.22
C ASN A 10 -17.52 -17.53 -35.12
N GLN A 11 -18.36 -16.71 -34.46
CA GLN A 11 -19.80 -16.90 -34.28
C GLN A 11 -20.29 -18.26 -33.71
N PRO A 12 -19.67 -18.83 -32.65
CA PRO A 12 -20.29 -19.97 -31.96
C PRO A 12 -21.52 -19.51 -31.15
N SER A 13 -22.55 -20.35 -31.04
CA SER A 13 -23.64 -20.11 -30.07
C SER A 13 -23.15 -20.28 -28.63
N ILE A 14 -22.23 -21.22 -28.41
CA ILE A 14 -21.54 -21.44 -27.13
C ILE A 14 -20.07 -21.80 -27.44
N ALA A 15 -19.13 -21.06 -26.86
CA ALA A 15 -17.71 -21.39 -26.82
C ALA A 15 -17.32 -21.79 -25.40
N GLN A 16 -16.87 -23.03 -25.21
CA GLN A 16 -16.41 -23.51 -23.90
C GLN A 16 -15.01 -24.10 -23.99
N LEU A 17 -14.11 -23.61 -23.15
CA LEU A 17 -12.80 -24.18 -22.91
C LEU A 17 -12.70 -24.57 -21.44
N THR A 18 -12.35 -25.81 -21.17
CA THR A 18 -12.24 -26.34 -19.81
C THR A 18 -10.93 -27.10 -19.66
N LYS A 19 -10.14 -26.80 -18.61
CA LYS A 19 -8.85 -27.47 -18.31
C LYS A 19 -7.84 -27.37 -19.45
N VAL A 20 -7.75 -26.20 -20.06
CA VAL A 20 -6.80 -25.93 -21.14
C VAL A 20 -5.54 -25.31 -20.56
N THR A 21 -4.38 -25.75 -21.01
CA THR A 21 -3.08 -25.16 -20.67
C THR A 21 -2.39 -24.65 -21.91
N ILE A 22 -1.92 -23.41 -21.87
CA ILE A 22 -1.20 -22.74 -22.94
C ILE A 22 0.06 -22.11 -22.33
N ASN A 23 1.26 -22.55 -22.71
CA ASN A 23 2.47 -22.08 -22.05
C ASN A 23 3.67 -21.86 -22.99
N ASP A 24 4.59 -21.01 -22.52
CA ASP A 24 5.98 -20.92 -22.99
C ASP A 24 6.18 -20.59 -24.48
N PHE A 25 5.60 -19.49 -24.95
CA PHE A 25 5.95 -18.95 -26.27
C PHE A 25 5.96 -17.44 -26.35
N GLN A 26 6.59 -16.96 -27.43
CA GLN A 26 6.68 -15.57 -27.77
C GLN A 26 5.76 -15.26 -28.94
N ILE A 27 4.93 -14.23 -28.77
CA ILE A 27 4.08 -13.66 -29.80
C ILE A 27 4.86 -12.57 -30.51
N THR A 28 5.02 -12.72 -31.82
CA THR A 28 5.76 -11.76 -32.65
C THR A 28 4.88 -10.74 -33.34
N GLN A 29 3.57 -11.02 -33.51
CA GLN A 29 2.55 -10.10 -34.02
C GLN A 29 1.20 -10.45 -33.38
N GLY A 30 0.30 -9.47 -33.22
CA GLY A 30 -1.06 -9.72 -32.77
C GLY A 30 -1.91 -10.45 -33.82
N GLY A 31 -3.20 -10.60 -33.53
CA GLY A 31 -4.19 -11.11 -34.47
C GLY A 31 -4.35 -10.18 -35.66
N THR A 32 -3.85 -10.60 -36.83
CA THR A 32 -4.07 -9.86 -38.08
C THR A 32 -5.53 -9.99 -38.50
N GLY A 33 -6.29 -8.89 -38.46
CA GLY A 33 -7.59 -8.81 -39.10
C GLY A 33 -7.47 -9.02 -40.61
N ASP A 34 -8.31 -9.87 -41.18
CA ASP A 34 -8.45 -9.98 -42.64
C ASP A 34 -9.21 -8.75 -43.16
N ILE A 35 -8.79 -8.22 -44.31
CA ILE A 35 -9.09 -6.88 -44.86
C ILE A 35 -10.58 -6.76 -45.28
N GLN A 36 -11.36 -7.81 -45.13
CA GLN A 36 -12.78 -7.85 -45.47
C GLN A 36 -13.64 -7.82 -44.22
N SER A 37 -14.03 -6.60 -43.84
CA SER A 37 -15.14 -6.22 -42.96
C SER A 37 -14.96 -6.50 -41.44
N ASN A 38 -14.87 -5.40 -40.67
CA ASN A 38 -14.98 -5.28 -39.21
C ASN A 38 -13.83 -5.83 -38.33
N LEU A 39 -12.81 -6.48 -38.89
CA LEU A 39 -11.66 -7.01 -38.12
C LEU A 39 -10.42 -6.09 -38.13
N ASP A 40 -10.44 -4.95 -38.82
CA ASP A 40 -9.33 -3.97 -38.82
C ASP A 40 -9.00 -3.47 -37.40
N GLU A 41 -9.96 -3.52 -36.47
CA GLU A 41 -9.81 -3.10 -35.07
C GLU A 41 -9.12 -4.15 -34.18
N VAL A 42 -8.91 -5.37 -34.68
CA VAL A 42 -8.28 -6.48 -33.92
C VAL A 42 -6.75 -6.41 -33.96
N GLY A 43 -6.15 -5.61 -34.86
CA GLY A 43 -4.71 -5.50 -35.16
C GLY A 43 -3.70 -6.02 -34.12
N ASN A 44 -3.25 -5.17 -33.19
CA ASN A 44 -2.26 -5.53 -32.16
C ASN A 44 -2.86 -6.32 -30.98
N ARG A 45 -4.07 -6.87 -31.13
CA ARG A 45 -4.79 -7.57 -30.08
C ARG A 45 -4.69 -9.07 -30.26
N GLY A 46 -4.79 -9.78 -29.16
CA GLY A 46 -4.71 -11.22 -29.15
C GLY A 46 -3.28 -11.71 -29.00
N GLY A 47 -3.16 -12.74 -28.16
CA GLY A 47 -1.92 -13.44 -27.98
C GLY A 47 -2.13 -14.95 -27.96
N ALA A 48 -2.23 -15.55 -26.77
CA ALA A 48 -2.41 -16.98 -26.63
C ALA A 48 -3.83 -17.46 -26.96
N LEU A 49 -4.84 -16.61 -26.72
CA LEU A 49 -6.23 -16.89 -27.07
C LEU A 49 -6.92 -15.60 -27.54
N LEU A 50 -7.56 -15.65 -28.71
CA LEU A 50 -8.39 -14.57 -29.23
C LEU A 50 -9.78 -15.13 -29.50
N ILE A 51 -10.79 -14.61 -28.79
CA ILE A 51 -12.17 -15.03 -28.95
C ILE A 51 -12.96 -13.87 -29.54
N THR A 52 -13.67 -14.12 -30.62
CA THR A 52 -14.50 -13.13 -31.30
C THR A 52 -15.96 -13.50 -31.16
N VAL A 53 -16.78 -12.61 -30.60
CA VAL A 53 -18.17 -12.91 -30.24
C VAL A 53 -19.16 -11.94 -30.84
N HIS A 54 -20.36 -12.40 -31.13
CA HIS A 54 -21.49 -11.52 -31.49
C HIS A 54 -22.30 -11.18 -30.23
N PRO A 55 -22.68 -9.91 -30.01
CA PRO A 55 -23.22 -9.42 -28.73
C PRO A 55 -24.62 -9.95 -28.37
N THR A 56 -25.28 -10.70 -29.25
CA THR A 56 -26.66 -11.16 -29.04
C THR A 56 -26.79 -12.65 -28.77
N ASP A 57 -25.84 -13.49 -29.19
CA ASP A 57 -26.09 -14.94 -29.34
C ASP A 57 -24.95 -15.86 -28.89
N THR A 58 -23.83 -15.31 -28.41
CA THR A 58 -22.65 -16.11 -28.06
C THR A 58 -22.37 -16.09 -26.55
N GLN A 59 -22.39 -17.26 -25.91
CA GLN A 59 -21.85 -17.44 -24.56
C GLN A 59 -20.43 -18.01 -24.59
N VAL A 60 -19.52 -17.42 -23.83
CA VAL A 60 -18.13 -17.85 -23.65
C VAL A 60 -17.91 -18.30 -22.22
N LYS A 61 -17.45 -19.54 -22.05
CA LYS A 61 -17.10 -20.12 -20.74
C LYS A 61 -15.67 -20.63 -20.76
N LEU A 62 -14.81 -19.98 -19.99
CA LEU A 62 -13.41 -20.34 -19.79
C LEU A 62 -13.25 -20.83 -18.36
N ASP A 63 -13.02 -22.13 -18.20
CA ASP A 63 -12.97 -22.78 -16.89
C ASP A 63 -11.63 -23.52 -16.72
N GLN A 64 -10.94 -23.29 -15.61
CA GLN A 64 -9.65 -23.94 -15.32
C GLN A 64 -8.62 -23.76 -16.44
N LEU A 65 -8.58 -22.55 -17.02
CA LEU A 65 -7.60 -22.17 -18.03
C LEU A 65 -6.28 -21.82 -17.32
N MET A 66 -5.16 -22.34 -17.80
CA MET A 66 -3.82 -21.95 -17.34
C MET A 66 -3.04 -21.39 -18.52
N ILE A 67 -2.76 -20.09 -18.50
CA ILE A 67 -1.87 -19.43 -19.46
C ILE A 67 -0.63 -18.92 -18.74
N ASP A 68 0.55 -19.36 -19.18
CA ASP A 68 1.79 -19.17 -18.44
C ASP A 68 2.99 -18.85 -19.34
N GLY A 69 3.87 -17.95 -18.90
CA GLY A 69 5.16 -17.71 -19.56
C GLY A 69 5.07 -17.11 -20.98
N ILE A 70 4.01 -16.36 -21.27
CA ILE A 70 3.80 -15.74 -22.59
C ILE A 70 4.57 -14.43 -22.71
N LYS A 71 5.26 -14.22 -23.83
CA LYS A 71 6.01 -12.98 -24.10
C LYS A 71 5.51 -12.29 -25.37
N GLY A 72 5.44 -10.97 -25.40
CA GLY A 72 5.00 -10.21 -26.57
C GLY A 72 5.60 -8.81 -26.65
N ASP A 73 5.42 -8.15 -27.80
CA ASP A 73 5.82 -6.77 -28.04
C ASP A 73 4.72 -6.03 -28.83
N ASN A 74 4.35 -4.83 -28.38
CA ASN A 74 3.25 -4.00 -28.88
C ASN A 74 1.89 -4.72 -28.95
N LEU A 75 1.49 -5.39 -27.86
CA LEU A 75 0.24 -6.17 -27.81
C LEU A 75 -0.74 -5.68 -26.74
N TYR A 76 -2.03 -5.93 -26.97
CA TYR A 76 -3.09 -5.83 -25.98
C TYR A 76 -3.67 -7.22 -25.69
N GLY A 77 -3.67 -7.64 -24.42
CA GLY A 77 -4.22 -8.95 -24.02
C GLY A 77 -3.39 -10.15 -24.48
N ALA A 78 -2.10 -10.20 -24.12
CA ALA A 78 -1.20 -11.25 -24.63
C ALA A 78 -1.58 -12.67 -24.19
N ALA A 79 -2.29 -12.85 -23.08
CA ALA A 79 -2.81 -14.16 -22.70
C ALA A 79 -4.18 -14.41 -23.34
N LEU A 80 -5.09 -13.45 -23.19
CA LEU A 80 -6.46 -13.56 -23.67
C LEU A 80 -6.94 -12.21 -24.20
N THR A 81 -7.55 -12.22 -25.38
CA THR A 81 -8.40 -11.12 -25.84
C THR A 81 -9.79 -11.65 -26.12
N LEU A 82 -10.79 -11.00 -25.55
CA LEU A 82 -12.18 -11.12 -25.98
C LEU A 82 -12.55 -9.89 -26.79
N PHE A 83 -12.99 -10.11 -28.03
CA PHE A 83 -13.41 -9.07 -28.96
C PHE A 83 -14.89 -9.24 -29.28
N VAL A 84 -15.73 -8.28 -28.86
CA VAL A 84 -17.16 -8.27 -29.19
C VAL A 84 -17.36 -7.49 -30.50
N ILE A 85 -17.87 -8.15 -31.54
CA ILE A 85 -18.17 -7.51 -32.84
C ILE A 85 -19.42 -6.64 -32.68
N ILE A 86 -19.28 -5.32 -32.81
CA ILE A 86 -20.43 -4.42 -32.87
C ILE A 86 -20.97 -4.38 -34.31
N PRO A 87 -22.24 -4.74 -34.57
CA PRO A 87 -22.84 -4.58 -35.89
C PRO A 87 -22.97 -3.09 -36.27
N LYS A 88 -22.68 -2.75 -37.55
CA LYS A 88 -22.69 -1.37 -38.07
C LYS A 88 -24.08 -0.73 -38.17
N GLU A 89 -25.16 -1.49 -38.05
CA GLU A 89 -26.53 -1.00 -38.13
C GLU A 89 -27.36 -1.55 -36.96
N GLU A 90 -28.06 -0.63 -36.27
CA GLU A 90 -29.08 -0.84 -35.22
C GLU A 90 -28.63 -1.38 -33.85
N LEU A 91 -28.07 -0.48 -33.02
CA LEU A 91 -27.86 -0.65 -31.57
C LEU A 91 -29.11 -0.34 -30.71
N GLN A 92 -30.32 -0.35 -31.28
CA GLN A 92 -31.53 0.04 -30.53
C GLN A 92 -32.19 -1.09 -29.71
N SER A 93 -31.66 -2.32 -29.73
CA SER A 93 -32.36 -3.46 -29.11
C SER A 93 -31.52 -4.42 -28.28
N ILE A 94 -30.32 -4.04 -27.80
CA ILE A 94 -29.68 -4.81 -26.71
C ILE A 94 -30.33 -4.41 -25.38
N GLN A 95 -31.63 -4.70 -25.27
CA GLN A 95 -32.44 -4.63 -24.05
C GLN A 95 -32.69 -6.05 -23.55
N SER A 96 -31.66 -6.68 -22.99
CA SER A 96 -31.83 -7.87 -22.17
C SER A 96 -30.62 -7.99 -21.25
N ASN A 97 -30.86 -7.81 -19.96
CA ASN A 97 -29.87 -7.72 -18.90
C ASN A 97 -29.67 -9.08 -18.18
N ASP A 98 -30.05 -10.21 -18.80
CA ASP A 98 -30.26 -11.47 -18.07
C ASP A 98 -29.53 -12.73 -18.61
N ASP A 99 -28.51 -12.61 -19.46
CA ASP A 99 -27.63 -13.74 -19.77
C ASP A 99 -26.14 -13.34 -19.67
N ILE A 100 -25.41 -13.96 -18.74
CA ILE A 100 -23.95 -13.84 -18.63
C ILE A 100 -23.35 -14.34 -19.96
N GLN A 101 -22.69 -13.46 -20.72
CA GLN A 101 -22.08 -13.80 -22.00
C GLN A 101 -20.63 -14.23 -21.87
N LEU A 102 -19.90 -13.75 -20.88
CA LEU A 102 -18.53 -14.20 -20.59
C LEU A 102 -18.42 -14.67 -19.14
N GLN A 103 -17.97 -15.90 -18.96
CA GLN A 103 -17.57 -16.43 -17.67
C GLN A 103 -16.13 -16.93 -17.74
N ILE A 104 -15.27 -16.40 -16.86
CA ILE A 104 -13.93 -16.93 -16.59
C ILE A 104 -13.93 -17.46 -15.16
N SER A 105 -13.56 -18.72 -14.95
CA SER A 105 -13.61 -19.37 -13.64
C SER A 105 -12.37 -20.22 -13.38
N ASP A 106 -11.91 -20.22 -12.12
CA ASP A 106 -10.84 -21.09 -11.60
C ASP A 106 -9.57 -21.10 -12.47
N SER A 107 -9.25 -19.97 -13.09
CA SER A 107 -8.21 -19.84 -14.12
C SER A 107 -6.95 -19.12 -13.61
N VAL A 108 -5.82 -19.33 -14.26
CA VAL A 108 -4.51 -18.77 -13.89
C VAL A 108 -3.85 -18.11 -15.10
N PHE A 109 -3.44 -16.85 -14.94
CA PHE A 109 -2.66 -16.08 -15.90
C PHE A 109 -1.34 -15.65 -15.25
N ARG A 110 -0.23 -16.28 -15.65
CA ARG A 110 1.06 -16.12 -14.97
C ARG A 110 2.19 -15.77 -15.94
N GLU A 111 3.14 -14.99 -15.45
CA GLU A 111 4.41 -14.67 -16.13
C GLU A 111 4.22 -14.11 -17.55
N ILE A 112 3.12 -13.37 -17.77
CA ILE A 112 2.80 -12.74 -19.05
C ILE A 112 3.59 -11.43 -19.16
N THR A 113 4.51 -11.35 -20.11
CA THR A 113 5.38 -10.17 -20.29
C THR A 113 5.12 -9.51 -21.64
N ILE A 114 4.72 -8.23 -21.64
CA ILE A 114 4.41 -7.47 -22.85
C ILE A 114 5.25 -6.20 -22.91
N LYS A 115 6.20 -6.14 -23.85
CA LYS A 115 6.89 -4.88 -24.12
C LYS A 115 5.94 -3.93 -24.87
N ASN A 116 5.87 -2.66 -24.47
CA ASN A 116 5.09 -1.61 -25.13
C ASN A 116 3.61 -1.97 -25.37
N GLY A 117 2.97 -2.64 -24.41
CA GLY A 117 1.58 -3.08 -24.52
C GLY A 117 0.80 -2.93 -23.20
N LEU A 118 -0.40 -3.52 -23.13
CA LEU A 118 -1.27 -3.47 -21.94
C LEU A 118 -2.00 -4.80 -21.71
N GLY A 119 -2.08 -5.19 -20.44
CA GLY A 119 -2.95 -6.25 -19.91
C GLY A 119 -2.57 -7.66 -20.33
N ALA A 120 -2.51 -8.60 -19.39
CA ALA A 120 -2.51 -10.03 -19.73
C ALA A 120 -3.83 -10.42 -20.41
N VAL A 121 -4.95 -9.87 -19.95
CA VAL A 121 -6.30 -10.07 -20.50
C VAL A 121 -6.84 -8.75 -21.04
N ASP A 122 -7.34 -8.74 -22.27
CA ASP A 122 -8.03 -7.61 -22.91
C ASP A 122 -9.49 -7.96 -23.16
N LEU A 123 -10.40 -7.12 -22.66
CA LEU A 123 -11.84 -7.23 -22.82
C LEU A 123 -12.35 -6.02 -23.59
N TYR A 124 -12.50 -6.20 -24.91
CA TYR A 124 -12.80 -5.13 -25.86
C TYR A 124 -14.30 -5.10 -26.21
N ALA A 125 -14.88 -3.89 -26.18
CA ALA A 125 -16.26 -3.58 -26.59
C ALA A 125 -17.36 -4.33 -25.82
N VAL A 126 -17.14 -4.64 -24.55
CA VAL A 126 -18.08 -5.44 -23.73
C VAL A 126 -19.16 -4.59 -23.05
N VAL A 127 -20.37 -5.15 -22.91
CA VAL A 127 -21.53 -4.51 -22.26
C VAL A 127 -21.58 -4.79 -20.75
N PRO A 128 -21.96 -3.81 -19.90
CA PRO A 128 -22.12 -4.00 -18.46
C PRO A 128 -23.05 -5.17 -18.09
N GLY A 129 -22.62 -5.98 -17.11
CA GLY A 129 -23.47 -7.03 -16.52
C GLY A 129 -23.43 -8.37 -17.27
N GLN A 130 -22.63 -8.47 -18.32
CA GLN A 130 -22.46 -9.69 -19.11
C GLN A 130 -21.17 -10.45 -18.79
N ILE A 131 -20.34 -9.97 -17.85
CA ILE A 131 -19.04 -10.54 -17.51
C ILE A 131 -19.01 -11.03 -16.06
N GLN A 132 -18.54 -12.27 -15.90
CA GLN A 132 -18.22 -12.87 -14.60
C GLN A 132 -16.79 -13.40 -14.61
N ILE A 133 -15.97 -12.97 -13.65
CA ILE A 133 -14.60 -13.44 -13.43
C ILE A 133 -14.51 -13.97 -12.00
N ASN A 134 -14.37 -15.28 -11.86
CA ASN A 134 -14.45 -15.97 -10.57
C ASN A 134 -13.18 -16.78 -10.28
N ALA A 135 -12.62 -16.64 -9.08
CA ALA A 135 -11.48 -17.40 -8.61
C ALA A 135 -10.27 -17.40 -9.58
N VAL A 136 -10.03 -16.27 -10.26
CA VAL A 136 -8.93 -16.12 -11.22
C VAL A 136 -7.67 -15.61 -10.51
N GLU A 137 -6.54 -16.23 -10.81
CA GLU A 137 -5.22 -15.85 -10.34
C GLU A 137 -4.43 -15.13 -11.43
N PHE A 138 -3.90 -13.96 -11.10
CA PHE A 138 -2.93 -13.24 -11.92
C PHE A 138 -1.58 -13.21 -11.20
N SER A 139 -0.51 -13.64 -11.85
CA SER A 139 0.77 -13.83 -11.16
C SER A 139 1.96 -13.38 -11.98
N GLY A 140 2.67 -12.32 -11.54
CA GLY A 140 3.93 -11.92 -12.16
C GLY A 140 3.77 -11.42 -13.60
N ASN A 141 2.61 -10.88 -13.95
CA ASN A 141 2.41 -10.26 -15.26
C ASN A 141 3.06 -8.87 -15.28
N GLN A 142 3.61 -8.50 -16.42
CA GLN A 142 4.38 -7.27 -16.61
C GLN A 142 4.13 -6.70 -18.01
N ALA A 143 3.75 -5.43 -18.08
CA ALA A 143 3.57 -4.69 -19.33
C ALA A 143 4.46 -3.43 -19.37
N PRO A 144 5.81 -3.57 -19.39
CA PRO A 144 6.70 -2.42 -19.42
C PRO A 144 6.60 -1.64 -20.73
N THR A 145 6.35 -0.34 -20.68
CA THR A 145 6.36 0.55 -21.85
C THR A 145 7.62 1.41 -21.86
N GLU A 146 8.43 1.33 -22.92
CA GLU A 146 9.54 2.25 -23.20
C GLU A 146 9.12 3.39 -24.15
N ALA A 147 7.99 3.24 -24.87
CA ALA A 147 7.70 4.01 -26.08
C ALA A 147 6.69 5.18 -25.96
N TYR A 148 6.04 5.39 -24.81
CA TYR A 148 4.99 6.41 -24.68
C TYR A 148 5.26 7.37 -23.51
N SER A 149 6.18 8.32 -23.74
CA SER A 149 6.50 9.42 -22.80
C SER A 149 5.37 10.45 -22.64
N ASP A 150 4.38 10.40 -23.53
CA ASP A 150 3.39 11.47 -23.67
C ASP A 150 2.02 11.13 -23.05
N PHE A 151 1.81 9.86 -22.65
CA PHE A 151 0.70 9.48 -21.79
C PHE A 151 1.18 9.44 -20.34
N THR A 152 0.89 10.49 -19.62
CA THR A 152 0.87 10.43 -18.16
C THR A 152 -0.14 9.35 -17.74
N THR A 153 0.37 8.31 -17.08
CA THR A 153 -0.26 7.57 -15.96
C THR A 153 -1.16 6.33 -16.15
N ASN A 154 -1.52 5.83 -17.34
CA ASN A 154 -2.47 4.70 -17.44
C ASN A 154 -1.89 3.40 -18.08
N TYR A 155 -1.48 2.44 -17.25
CA TYR A 155 -1.04 1.07 -17.58
C TYR A 155 -1.91 0.01 -16.88
N ALA A 156 -1.90 -1.21 -17.38
CA ALA A 156 -2.46 -2.38 -16.69
C ALA A 156 -1.65 -3.63 -16.99
N ASN A 157 -1.37 -4.43 -15.96
CA ASN A 157 -0.63 -5.69 -16.10
C ASN A 157 -1.55 -6.91 -16.20
N ASP A 158 -2.73 -6.88 -15.59
CA ASP A 158 -3.60 -8.05 -15.51
C ASP A 158 -4.79 -7.96 -16.46
N VAL A 159 -5.68 -6.98 -16.27
CA VAL A 159 -6.91 -6.88 -17.06
C VAL A 159 -7.08 -5.47 -17.62
N LEU A 160 -7.28 -5.39 -18.92
CA LEU A 160 -7.67 -4.20 -19.65
C LEU A 160 -9.15 -4.33 -20.03
N PHE A 161 -9.95 -3.33 -19.66
CA PHE A 161 -11.30 -3.14 -20.19
C PHE A 161 -11.27 -2.00 -21.18
N GLU A 162 -11.70 -2.23 -22.41
CA GLU A 162 -11.72 -1.20 -23.45
C GLU A 162 -13.12 -0.97 -23.99
N LYS A 163 -13.54 0.31 -23.99
CA LYS A 163 -14.88 0.75 -24.43
C LYS A 163 -15.17 0.43 -25.91
N GLY A 164 -14.14 0.40 -26.76
CA GLY A 164 -14.28 0.35 -28.23
C GLY A 164 -14.83 1.66 -28.83
N VAL A 165 -15.25 1.63 -30.10
CA VAL A 165 -15.70 2.82 -30.90
C VAL A 165 -17.15 3.26 -30.57
N SER A 166 -17.74 2.77 -29.48
CA SER A 166 -19.15 2.98 -29.16
C SER A 166 -19.35 4.22 -28.28
N ASP A 167 -20.03 5.25 -28.78
CA ASP A 167 -20.41 6.46 -28.02
C ASP A 167 -21.42 6.20 -26.87
N LEU A 168 -21.76 4.94 -26.59
CA LEU A 168 -22.93 4.55 -25.79
C LEU A 168 -22.79 4.65 -24.26
N TYR A 169 -21.58 4.78 -23.72
CA TYR A 169 -21.39 4.73 -22.27
C TYR A 169 -21.30 6.12 -21.66
N ASN A 170 -22.30 6.45 -20.82
CA ASN A 170 -22.23 7.58 -19.90
C ASN A 170 -21.60 7.14 -18.55
N GLU A 171 -21.38 8.09 -17.64
CA GLU A 171 -20.77 7.84 -16.33
C GLU A 171 -21.61 6.90 -15.44
N GLU A 172 -22.93 6.89 -15.60
CA GLU A 172 -23.84 5.99 -14.90
C GLU A 172 -23.68 4.54 -15.39
N ASP A 173 -23.48 4.33 -16.70
CA ASP A 173 -23.24 3.01 -17.27
C ASP A 173 -21.90 2.41 -16.82
N ILE A 174 -20.88 3.24 -16.58
CA ILE A 174 -19.60 2.81 -15.99
C ILE A 174 -19.78 2.43 -14.53
N ASN A 175 -20.47 3.27 -13.75
CA ASN A 175 -20.76 2.95 -12.37
C ASN A 175 -21.64 1.70 -12.24
N LYS A 176 -22.53 1.48 -13.21
CA LYS A 176 -23.26 0.23 -13.38
C LYS A 176 -22.30 -0.91 -13.72
N PHE A 177 -21.38 -0.75 -14.69
CA PHE A 177 -20.34 -1.72 -15.04
C PHE A 177 -19.52 -2.16 -13.81
N LYS A 178 -19.10 -1.21 -12.97
CA LYS A 178 -18.39 -1.46 -11.70
C LYS A 178 -19.24 -2.28 -10.70
N ARG A 179 -20.56 -2.07 -10.68
CA ARG A 179 -21.49 -2.76 -9.77
C ARG A 179 -22.00 -4.09 -10.32
N SER A 180 -22.04 -4.26 -11.64
CA SER A 180 -22.70 -5.37 -12.32
C SER A 180 -21.76 -6.47 -12.78
N ASN A 181 -20.46 -6.19 -12.95
CA ASN A 181 -19.48 -7.23 -13.24
C ASN A 181 -18.91 -7.80 -11.94
N THR A 182 -18.84 -9.12 -11.86
CA THR A 182 -18.45 -9.82 -10.63
C THR A 182 -17.02 -10.30 -10.77
N PHE A 183 -16.07 -9.59 -10.15
CA PHE A 183 -14.80 -10.19 -9.73
C PHE A 183 -15.05 -10.83 -8.36
N THR A 184 -15.08 -12.15 -8.31
CA THR A 184 -15.29 -12.89 -7.04
C THR A 184 -14.09 -13.79 -6.79
N GLY A 185 -13.50 -13.74 -5.60
CA GLY A 185 -12.39 -14.63 -5.21
C GLY A 185 -11.13 -14.53 -6.07
N CYS A 186 -10.98 -13.50 -6.91
CA CYS A 186 -9.81 -13.31 -7.75
C CYS A 186 -8.62 -12.77 -6.93
N LYS A 187 -7.38 -13.06 -7.35
CA LYS A 187 -6.15 -12.62 -6.68
C LYS A 187 -5.09 -12.18 -7.68
N SER A 188 -4.26 -11.21 -7.31
CA SER A 188 -3.13 -10.77 -8.15
C SER A 188 -1.85 -10.49 -7.35
N ILE A 189 -0.69 -10.92 -7.87
CA ILE A 189 0.67 -10.52 -7.42
C ILE A 189 1.47 -9.76 -8.47
N SER A 190 0.82 -9.25 -9.53
CA SER A 190 1.49 -8.43 -10.54
C SER A 190 1.88 -7.05 -9.97
N VAL A 191 3.02 -6.51 -10.42
CA VAL A 191 3.62 -5.21 -9.99
C VAL A 191 2.81 -4.04 -10.65
N PRO A 192 2.90 -2.74 -10.27
CA PRO A 192 1.73 -1.87 -10.12
C PRO A 192 0.95 -1.54 -11.39
N GLN A 193 -0.33 -1.22 -11.15
CA GLN A 193 -1.49 -1.09 -12.05
C GLN A 193 -1.99 -2.43 -12.59
N LYS A 194 -3.02 -2.99 -11.94
CA LYS A 194 -3.58 -4.32 -12.24
C LYS A 194 -4.70 -4.24 -13.27
N ILE A 195 -5.61 -3.28 -13.11
CA ILE A 195 -6.78 -3.10 -13.97
C ILE A 195 -6.85 -1.67 -14.51
N LEU A 196 -7.15 -1.55 -15.81
CA LEU A 196 -7.38 -0.27 -16.48
C LEU A 196 -8.70 -0.29 -17.25
N PHE A 197 -9.47 0.80 -17.11
CA PHE A 197 -10.63 1.11 -17.95
C PHE A 197 -10.23 2.13 -19.03
N PHE A 198 -9.95 1.64 -20.23
CA PHE A 198 -9.45 2.44 -21.34
C PHE A 198 -10.58 2.96 -22.25
N ASN A 199 -10.44 4.20 -22.71
CA ASN A 199 -11.41 4.93 -23.52
C ASN A 199 -12.78 5.20 -22.87
N PHE A 200 -12.91 5.01 -21.54
CA PHE A 200 -14.11 5.43 -20.80
C PHE A 200 -14.03 6.91 -20.38
N PRO A 201 -15.17 7.65 -20.28
CA PRO A 201 -15.17 8.96 -19.61
C PRO A 201 -14.61 8.81 -18.19
N ASN A 202 -13.54 9.55 -17.90
CA ASN A 202 -12.70 9.42 -16.70
C ASN A 202 -12.01 8.05 -16.58
N PRO A 203 -10.93 7.79 -17.37
CA PRO A 203 -10.17 6.56 -17.23
C PRO A 203 -9.54 6.51 -15.84
N GLU A 204 -9.95 5.52 -15.05
CA GLU A 204 -9.49 5.29 -13.69
C GLU A 204 -8.74 3.96 -13.61
N ILE A 205 -7.66 3.96 -12.84
CA ILE A 205 -6.94 2.75 -12.43
C ILE A 205 -7.52 2.31 -11.10
N SER A 206 -7.85 1.04 -10.97
CA SER A 206 -8.38 0.49 -9.72
C SER A 206 -7.59 -0.72 -9.26
N GLU A 207 -7.12 -0.67 -8.02
CA GLU A 207 -6.55 -1.82 -7.31
C GLU A 207 -7.62 -2.59 -6.51
N GLU A 208 -8.82 -2.02 -6.33
CA GLU A 208 -9.87 -2.57 -5.46
C GLU A 208 -10.46 -3.90 -5.97
N PHE A 209 -10.42 -4.17 -7.28
CA PHE A 209 -11.06 -5.34 -7.89
C PHE A 209 -10.21 -6.62 -7.88
N LEU A 210 -8.88 -6.52 -7.69
CA LEU A 210 -7.97 -7.67 -7.60
C LEU A 210 -7.15 -7.56 -6.31
N PRO A 211 -7.64 -8.09 -5.19
CA PRO A 211 -6.91 -8.03 -3.94
C PRO A 211 -5.52 -8.65 -4.13
N SER A 212 -4.51 -7.97 -3.59
CA SER A 212 -3.18 -8.57 -3.38
C SER A 212 -3.32 -9.90 -2.66
N ILE A 213 -2.41 -10.87 -2.88
CA ILE A 213 -2.44 -12.10 -2.08
C ILE A 213 -2.31 -11.71 -0.62
N ARG A 214 -3.38 -11.96 0.15
CA ARG A 214 -3.42 -11.72 1.59
C ARG A 214 -3.11 -13.00 2.32
N LEU A 215 -1.93 -13.06 2.94
CA LEU A 215 -1.63 -14.12 3.88
C LEU A 215 -2.13 -13.69 5.26
N ASN A 216 -3.18 -14.34 5.76
CA ASN A 216 -3.69 -14.06 7.10
C ASN A 216 -2.97 -14.95 8.11
N LEU A 217 -2.25 -14.34 9.06
CA LEU A 217 -1.62 -15.00 10.18
C LEU A 217 -2.26 -14.53 11.49
N ARG A 218 -2.33 -15.44 12.46
CA ARG A 218 -2.87 -15.20 13.79
C ARG A 218 -1.77 -15.23 14.83
N VAL A 219 -1.79 -14.24 15.73
CA VAL A 219 -0.97 -14.19 16.94
C VAL A 219 -1.89 -14.21 18.16
N ASP A 220 -1.60 -15.06 19.14
CA ASP A 220 -2.39 -15.21 20.35
C ASP A 220 -1.53 -15.62 21.54
N SER A 221 -1.50 -14.80 22.59
CA SER A 221 -0.66 -15.03 23.78
C SER A 221 -1.14 -16.19 24.66
N ILE A 222 -2.43 -16.55 24.59
CA ILE A 222 -3.06 -17.58 25.43
C ILE A 222 -3.02 -18.94 24.72
N TYR A 223 -3.33 -18.95 23.43
CA TYR A 223 -3.45 -20.17 22.63
C TYR A 223 -2.22 -20.47 21.75
N GLY A 224 -1.22 -19.58 21.75
CA GLY A 224 0.00 -19.72 20.95
C GLY A 224 0.82 -20.96 21.35
N LEU A 225 1.08 -21.82 20.37
CA LEU A 225 1.95 -23.00 20.54
C LEU A 225 3.38 -22.61 20.16
N GLU A 226 4.35 -22.80 21.06
CA GLU A 226 5.76 -22.52 20.72
C GLU A 226 6.29 -23.49 19.66
N ASP A 227 5.93 -24.77 19.77
CA ASP A 227 6.27 -25.81 18.80
C ASP A 227 5.10 -26.07 17.84
N GLY A 228 5.35 -25.91 16.54
CA GLY A 228 4.39 -26.28 15.48
C GLY A 228 3.27 -25.27 15.24
N ALA A 229 3.39 -24.04 15.71
CA ALA A 229 2.55 -22.93 15.24
C ALA A 229 2.77 -22.70 13.74
N ASP A 230 1.67 -22.50 13.03
CA ASP A 230 1.65 -22.19 11.60
C ASP A 230 0.94 -20.85 11.31
N GLY A 231 0.47 -20.16 12.35
CA GLY A 231 -0.24 -18.89 12.24
C GLY A 231 -1.70 -19.04 11.84
N THR A 232 -2.26 -20.25 11.83
CA THR A 232 -3.70 -20.45 11.68
C THR A 232 -4.43 -20.10 12.98
N ASN A 233 -5.75 -19.92 12.92
CA ASN A 233 -6.57 -19.70 14.11
C ASN A 233 -6.51 -20.86 15.13
N ILE A 234 -6.20 -22.07 14.69
CA ILE A 234 -6.12 -23.27 15.55
C ILE A 234 -4.73 -23.42 16.15
N ARG A 235 -3.69 -22.90 15.48
CA ARG A 235 -2.29 -22.96 15.91
C ARG A 235 -1.61 -21.61 15.70
N PRO A 236 -2.07 -20.57 16.44
CA PRO A 236 -1.57 -19.23 16.27
C PRO A 236 -0.11 -19.13 16.73
N TYR A 237 0.60 -18.13 16.21
CA TYR A 237 1.91 -17.76 16.73
C TYR A 237 1.76 -17.13 18.11
N LYS A 238 2.78 -17.28 18.95
CA LYS A 238 2.80 -16.66 20.29
C LYS A 238 3.39 -15.24 20.25
N HIS A 239 4.25 -14.98 19.26
CA HIS A 239 4.94 -13.71 19.07
C HIS A 239 4.67 -13.12 17.69
N ILE A 240 4.59 -11.80 17.63
CA ILE A 240 4.44 -11.05 16.37
C ILE A 240 5.69 -11.26 15.50
N GLY A 241 6.89 -11.25 16.11
CA GLY A 241 8.13 -11.53 15.39
C GLY A 241 8.14 -12.89 14.68
N GLN A 242 7.47 -13.91 15.22
CA GLN A 242 7.34 -15.22 14.55
C GLN A 242 6.46 -15.13 13.31
N ALA A 243 5.32 -14.43 13.41
CA ALA A 243 4.41 -14.22 12.29
C ALA A 243 5.08 -13.42 11.16
N VAL A 244 5.83 -12.37 11.50
CA VAL A 244 6.62 -11.61 10.51
C VAL A 244 7.71 -12.47 9.89
N LYS A 245 8.40 -13.34 10.64
CA LYS A 245 9.40 -14.26 10.08
C LYS A 245 8.78 -15.26 9.10
N ALA A 246 7.62 -15.81 9.43
CA ALA A 246 6.87 -16.76 8.59
C ALA A 246 6.20 -16.13 7.35
N SER A 247 6.12 -14.79 7.29
CA SER A 247 5.50 -14.09 6.18
C SER A 247 6.30 -14.21 4.89
N SER A 248 5.62 -14.06 3.76
CA SER A 248 6.24 -14.02 2.43
C SER A 248 7.00 -12.71 2.23
N ASP A 249 8.16 -12.79 1.59
CA ASP A 249 8.92 -11.66 1.02
C ASP A 249 8.65 -11.49 -0.49
N GLN A 250 7.75 -12.29 -1.05
CA GLN A 250 7.34 -12.19 -2.44
C GLN A 250 6.64 -10.85 -2.69
N LEU A 251 7.12 -10.14 -3.71
CA LEU A 251 6.62 -8.83 -4.08
C LEU A 251 5.10 -8.88 -4.36
N GLY A 252 4.35 -7.92 -3.81
CA GLY A 252 2.89 -7.82 -3.98
C GLY A 252 2.05 -8.73 -3.07
N VAL A 253 2.68 -9.54 -2.20
CA VAL A 253 1.99 -10.28 -1.14
C VAL A 253 1.93 -9.41 0.13
N ILE A 254 0.73 -9.16 0.63
CA ILE A 254 0.52 -8.48 1.90
C ILE A 254 0.22 -9.53 2.97
N THR A 255 0.99 -9.55 4.05
CA THR A 255 0.71 -10.41 5.18
C THR A 255 -0.04 -9.63 6.26
N TYR A 256 -1.24 -10.11 6.56
CA TYR A 256 -2.13 -9.53 7.55
C TYR A 256 -2.01 -10.35 8.84
N ILE A 257 -1.48 -9.73 9.89
CA ILE A 257 -1.25 -10.33 11.20
C ILE A 257 -2.33 -9.83 12.14
N LEU A 258 -3.27 -10.71 12.44
CA LEU A 258 -4.31 -10.49 13.45
C LEU A 258 -3.76 -10.82 14.83
N VAL A 259 -3.71 -9.83 15.71
CA VAL A 259 -3.24 -10.00 17.09
C VAL A 259 -4.44 -10.07 18.03
N ALA A 260 -4.60 -11.22 18.68
CA ALA A 260 -5.66 -11.45 19.65
C ALA A 260 -5.46 -10.59 20.91
N GLU A 261 -6.53 -10.38 21.66
CA GLU A 261 -6.48 -9.76 22.99
C GLU A 261 -5.37 -10.37 23.86
N GLY A 262 -4.61 -9.50 24.53
CA GLY A 262 -3.55 -9.93 25.44
C GLY A 262 -2.34 -9.00 25.49
N GLU A 263 -1.37 -9.39 26.31
CA GLU A 263 -0.10 -8.69 26.45
C GLU A 263 1.03 -9.46 25.77
N TYR A 264 1.71 -8.78 24.85
CA TYR A 264 2.79 -9.33 24.05
C TYR A 264 4.07 -8.58 24.38
N GLY A 265 5.13 -9.31 24.65
CA GLY A 265 6.44 -8.70 24.80
C GLY A 265 7.28 -8.99 23.58
N GLU A 266 7.62 -7.94 22.83
CA GLU A 266 8.28 -8.03 21.53
C GLU A 266 9.59 -7.25 21.54
N ASN A 267 10.52 -7.74 20.75
CA ASN A 267 11.81 -7.13 20.45
C ASN A 267 12.26 -7.59 19.07
N ASP A 268 12.93 -6.71 18.32
CA ASP A 268 13.57 -7.05 17.05
C ASP A 268 12.64 -7.74 16.02
N VAL A 269 11.45 -7.17 15.85
CA VAL A 269 10.51 -7.51 14.77
C VAL A 269 10.98 -6.85 13.48
N THR A 270 11.86 -7.55 12.76
CA THR A 270 12.41 -7.08 11.48
C THR A 270 11.47 -7.39 10.31
N VAL A 271 10.97 -6.34 9.65
CA VAL A 271 10.07 -6.43 8.48
C VAL A 271 10.85 -6.71 7.18
N GLY A 272 12.08 -6.23 7.05
CA GLY A 272 12.87 -6.43 5.84
C GLY A 272 12.19 -5.83 4.61
N ASN A 273 12.13 -6.60 3.50
CA ASN A 273 11.49 -6.20 2.23
C ASN A 273 10.00 -6.60 2.14
N LYS A 274 9.35 -6.95 3.27
CA LYS A 274 8.00 -7.52 3.30
C LYS A 274 6.92 -6.43 3.37
N GLN A 275 5.69 -6.76 2.98
CA GLN A 275 4.52 -5.91 3.21
C GLN A 275 3.67 -6.51 4.34
N ILE A 276 3.66 -5.85 5.49
CA ILE A 276 3.05 -6.36 6.73
C ILE A 276 2.00 -5.38 7.23
N GLU A 277 0.81 -5.90 7.54
CA GLU A 277 -0.25 -5.18 8.26
C GLU A 277 -0.50 -5.89 9.59
N ILE A 278 -0.33 -5.19 10.71
CA ILE A 278 -0.51 -5.72 12.07
C ILE A 278 -1.70 -5.02 12.70
N ILE A 279 -2.73 -5.80 13.05
CA ILE A 279 -4.02 -5.25 13.47
C ILE A 279 -4.41 -5.91 14.78
N GLY A 280 -4.52 -5.09 15.82
CA GLY A 280 -5.04 -5.53 17.10
C GLY A 280 -6.55 -5.71 17.03
N GLU A 281 -7.08 -6.76 17.64
CA GLU A 281 -8.53 -6.91 17.74
C GLU A 281 -9.11 -6.01 18.84
N ARG A 282 -8.77 -6.32 20.10
CA ARG A 282 -9.26 -5.60 21.26
C ARG A 282 -8.25 -5.73 22.39
N ASP A 283 -8.01 -4.63 23.11
CA ASP A 283 -7.20 -4.61 24.33
C ASP A 283 -5.82 -5.29 24.14
N VAL A 284 -5.23 -5.12 22.95
CA VAL A 284 -3.91 -5.64 22.59
C VAL A 284 -2.83 -4.67 23.08
N ILE A 285 -1.92 -5.19 23.89
CA ILE A 285 -0.82 -4.42 24.46
C ILE A 285 0.51 -5.04 24.03
N ILE A 286 1.35 -4.25 23.34
CA ILE A 286 2.73 -4.63 23.02
C ILE A 286 3.66 -3.88 23.98
N LYS A 287 4.44 -4.63 24.76
CA LYS A 287 5.47 -4.12 25.67
C LYS A 287 6.83 -4.29 25.02
N ALA A 288 7.57 -3.19 24.86
CA ALA A 288 8.94 -3.23 24.37
C ALA A 288 9.83 -4.07 25.30
N ARG A 289 10.59 -5.00 24.73
CA ARG A 289 11.63 -5.77 25.44
C ARG A 289 13.01 -5.39 24.92
N ALA A 290 14.03 -5.52 25.78
CA ALA A 290 15.42 -5.33 25.39
C ALA A 290 16.00 -6.63 24.77
N GLY A 291 16.89 -6.48 23.77
CA GLY A 291 17.65 -7.56 23.14
C GLY A 291 17.23 -7.89 21.70
N GLY A 292 18.03 -8.68 20.97
CA GLY A 292 17.85 -9.00 19.55
C GLY A 292 19.07 -8.62 18.70
N ASP A 293 18.96 -8.74 17.37
CA ASP A 293 19.98 -8.28 16.41
C ASP A 293 20.01 -6.74 16.32
N HIS A 294 18.83 -6.11 16.48
CA HIS A 294 18.67 -4.68 16.73
C HIS A 294 18.24 -4.45 18.19
N PRO A 295 19.16 -4.55 19.17
CA PRO A 295 18.83 -4.63 20.59
C PRO A 295 18.13 -3.38 21.15
N GLU A 296 18.14 -2.30 20.37
CA GLU A 296 17.57 -1.00 20.68
C GLU A 296 16.26 -0.71 19.92
N THR A 297 15.70 -1.65 19.14
CA THR A 297 14.50 -1.39 18.32
C THR A 297 13.48 -2.52 18.41
N VAL A 298 12.19 -2.19 18.56
CA VAL A 298 11.09 -3.17 18.56
C VAL A 298 10.67 -3.53 17.13
N PHE A 299 10.29 -2.54 16.31
CA PHE A 299 9.93 -2.74 14.91
C PHE A 299 10.96 -2.08 14.00
N TYR A 300 11.69 -2.90 13.25
CA TYR A 300 12.75 -2.45 12.35
C TYR A 300 12.34 -2.68 10.89
N VAL A 301 12.24 -1.61 10.11
CA VAL A 301 11.79 -1.64 8.71
C VAL A 301 12.92 -1.20 7.79
N THR A 302 13.22 -1.99 6.76
CA THR A 302 14.20 -1.62 5.72
C THR A 302 13.50 -1.17 4.45
N ASN A 303 13.40 -1.98 3.39
CA ASN A 303 12.76 -1.59 2.12
C ASN A 303 11.29 -2.05 2.02
N GLY A 304 10.73 -2.62 3.08
CA GLY A 304 9.37 -3.10 3.17
C GLY A 304 8.38 -2.05 3.67
N SER A 305 7.15 -2.48 3.92
CA SER A 305 6.08 -1.63 4.45
C SER A 305 5.50 -2.24 5.71
N LEU A 306 5.37 -1.44 6.75
CA LEU A 306 4.69 -1.79 7.99
C LEU A 306 3.49 -0.88 8.20
N LEU A 307 2.29 -1.46 8.26
CA LEU A 307 1.12 -0.82 8.84
C LEU A 307 0.85 -1.45 10.20
N ILE A 308 0.71 -0.64 11.24
CA ILE A 308 0.24 -1.07 12.55
C ILE A 308 -0.99 -0.24 12.95
N ARG A 309 -2.05 -0.92 13.40
CA ARG A 309 -3.26 -0.22 13.86
C ARG A 309 -3.98 -0.90 15.01
N GLU A 310 -4.74 -0.09 15.74
CA GLU A 310 -5.65 -0.54 16.83
C GLU A 310 -4.92 -1.28 17.96
N ILE A 311 -3.69 -0.84 18.29
CA ILE A 311 -2.83 -1.46 19.29
C ILE A 311 -2.36 -0.42 20.32
N THR A 312 -2.22 -0.86 21.58
CA THR A 312 -1.50 -0.11 22.61
C THR A 312 -0.04 -0.56 22.64
N LEU A 313 0.90 0.38 22.48
CA LEU A 313 2.34 0.12 22.61
C LEU A 313 2.88 0.80 23.86
N ILE A 314 3.66 0.06 24.66
CA ILE A 314 4.27 0.54 25.89
C ILE A 314 5.79 0.39 25.76
N GLY A 315 6.50 1.51 25.93
CA GLY A 315 7.96 1.55 26.00
C GLY A 315 8.54 0.79 27.20
N SER A 316 9.87 0.68 27.25
CA SER A 316 10.58 -0.06 28.30
C SER A 316 10.62 0.69 29.65
N GLU A 317 10.71 -0.07 30.76
CA GLU A 317 10.55 0.39 32.15
C GLU A 317 11.74 1.21 32.70
N TYR A 318 12.99 0.93 32.28
CA TYR A 318 14.20 1.53 32.87
C TYR A 318 15.12 2.14 31.81
N TYR A 319 15.42 3.44 31.94
CA TYR A 319 16.32 4.21 31.06
C TYR A 319 16.23 3.76 29.61
N SER A 320 14.99 3.73 29.10
CA SER A 320 14.63 3.01 27.89
C SER A 320 15.62 3.32 26.76
N GLN A 321 16.39 2.27 26.42
CA GLN A 321 17.28 2.18 25.28
C GLN A 321 16.55 1.51 24.11
N THR A 322 15.23 1.67 24.03
CA THR A 322 14.42 1.01 23.00
C THR A 322 13.61 2.04 22.23
N THR A 323 13.90 2.15 20.95
CA THR A 323 13.06 2.76 19.91
C THR A 323 11.92 1.79 19.59
N LEU A 324 10.67 2.28 19.50
CA LEU A 324 9.57 1.41 19.11
C LEU A 324 9.58 1.15 17.61
N PHE A 325 9.86 2.17 16.81
CA PHE A 325 9.86 2.09 15.34
C PHE A 325 11.12 2.72 14.76
N GLU A 326 11.85 1.96 13.96
CA GLU A 326 12.98 2.47 13.19
C GLU A 326 12.80 2.16 11.70
N LEU A 327 13.01 3.18 10.86
CA LEU A 327 12.98 3.09 9.41
C LEU A 327 14.39 3.34 8.85
N TYR A 328 14.95 2.31 8.20
CA TYR A 328 16.31 2.29 7.66
C TYR A 328 16.35 1.55 6.31
N GLY A 329 15.76 2.14 5.27
CA GLY A 329 15.86 1.63 3.89
C GLY A 329 15.12 2.50 2.89
N THR A 330 15.72 2.71 1.72
CA THR A 330 15.31 3.73 0.73
C THR A 330 13.85 3.67 0.30
N GLU A 331 13.29 2.47 0.18
CA GLU A 331 11.88 2.26 -0.25
C GLU A 331 10.91 2.05 0.93
N GLY A 332 11.45 2.03 2.15
CA GLY A 332 10.72 1.64 3.34
C GLY A 332 9.65 2.62 3.76
N GLN A 333 8.59 2.08 4.37
CA GLN A 333 7.44 2.84 4.83
C GLN A 333 6.91 2.33 6.17
N ILE A 334 6.52 3.25 7.05
CA ILE A 334 5.85 2.95 8.32
C ILE A 334 4.54 3.74 8.40
N GLN A 335 3.45 3.05 8.73
CA GLN A 335 2.15 3.64 9.00
C GLN A 335 1.66 3.22 10.39
N ILE A 336 1.33 4.20 11.23
CA ILE A 336 0.85 4.01 12.61
C ILE A 336 -0.52 4.67 12.70
N ILE A 337 -1.58 3.86 12.85
CA ILE A 337 -2.96 4.34 12.75
C ILE A 337 -3.77 3.93 13.98
N SER A 338 -4.47 4.86 14.62
CA SER A 338 -5.35 4.55 15.75
C SER A 338 -4.65 3.77 16.88
N CYS A 339 -3.39 4.10 17.15
CA CYS A 339 -2.59 3.45 18.20
C CYS A 339 -2.50 4.33 19.46
N ASN A 340 -2.42 3.68 20.62
CA ASN A 340 -2.09 4.34 21.88
C ASN A 340 -0.63 4.03 22.22
N ILE A 341 0.23 5.04 22.24
CA ILE A 341 1.67 4.89 22.48
C ILE A 341 2.01 5.55 23.81
N ASN A 342 2.49 4.76 24.77
CA ASN A 342 2.88 5.23 26.09
C ASN A 342 4.38 4.97 26.31
N SER A 343 5.14 6.01 26.67
CA SER A 343 6.57 5.91 27.00
C SER A 343 6.80 5.30 28.40
N TYR A 344 6.05 4.26 28.74
CA TYR A 344 5.95 3.60 30.04
C TYR A 344 5.21 4.42 31.12
N ASN A 345 5.80 5.49 31.65
CA ASN A 345 5.17 6.37 32.64
C ASN A 345 5.73 7.81 32.59
N ASP A 346 5.21 8.69 33.42
CA ASP A 346 5.53 10.13 33.50
C ASP A 346 6.84 10.45 34.24
N THR A 347 7.51 9.44 34.81
CA THR A 347 8.79 9.57 35.52
C THR A 347 9.97 8.92 34.80
N THR A 348 9.71 8.05 33.82
CA THR A 348 10.75 7.33 33.08
C THR A 348 11.47 8.25 32.11
N VAL A 349 12.80 8.30 32.27
CA VAL A 349 13.70 9.00 31.36
C VAL A 349 14.03 8.09 30.17
N GLN A 350 13.68 8.54 28.97
CA GLN A 350 13.93 7.90 27.68
C GLN A 350 15.23 8.47 27.08
N GLN A 351 16.15 7.59 26.66
CA GLN A 351 17.40 8.00 25.99
C GLN A 351 17.31 7.91 24.47
N LEU A 352 16.43 7.05 23.97
CA LEU A 352 16.16 6.88 22.54
C LEU A 352 14.77 7.43 22.19
N PRO A 353 14.56 7.83 20.92
CA PRO A 353 13.26 8.26 20.44
C PRO A 353 12.24 7.11 20.44
N ILE A 354 10.95 7.43 20.40
CA ILE A 354 9.90 6.44 20.14
C ILE A 354 9.97 6.00 18.68
N ILE A 355 10.15 6.98 17.77
CA ILE A 355 10.19 6.78 16.33
C ILE A 355 11.47 7.40 15.79
N LYS A 356 12.23 6.62 15.03
CA LYS A 356 13.45 7.06 14.37
C LYS A 356 13.37 6.78 12.87
N GLY A 357 13.41 7.83 12.06
CA GLY A 357 13.52 7.71 10.61
C GLY A 357 14.92 8.07 10.16
N VAL A 358 15.68 7.11 9.64
CA VAL A 358 17.05 7.34 9.15
C VAL A 358 17.07 7.53 7.64
N GLU A 359 16.48 6.57 6.92
CA GLU A 359 16.40 6.53 5.47
C GLU A 359 15.11 5.84 5.03
N GLY A 360 14.39 6.42 4.07
CA GLY A 360 13.19 5.80 3.51
C GLY A 360 12.19 6.75 2.87
N LYS A 361 11.10 6.16 2.39
CA LYS A 361 10.09 6.88 1.62
C LYS A 361 9.17 7.68 2.53
N SER A 362 8.54 7.04 3.51
CA SER A 362 7.62 7.77 4.38
C SER A 362 7.38 7.17 5.75
N ILE A 363 7.03 8.05 6.69
CA ILE A 363 6.44 7.71 7.98
C ILE A 363 5.10 8.46 8.07
N TYR A 364 4.01 7.71 8.26
CA TYR A 364 2.65 8.24 8.39
C TYR A 364 2.08 7.88 9.76
N ILE A 365 1.68 8.90 10.52
CA ILE A 365 1.11 8.75 11.86
C ILE A 365 -0.27 9.38 11.83
N SER A 366 -1.30 8.61 12.14
CA SER A 366 -2.69 9.09 12.09
C SER A 366 -3.53 8.62 13.24
N GLN A 367 -4.43 9.49 13.72
CA GLN A 367 -5.42 9.16 14.74
C GLN A 367 -4.84 8.51 16.00
N SER A 368 -3.56 8.77 16.28
CA SER A 368 -2.80 8.08 17.31
C SER A 368 -2.58 8.98 18.52
N HIS A 369 -2.50 8.37 19.70
CA HIS A 369 -2.32 9.08 20.96
C HIS A 369 -0.99 8.73 21.61
N PHE A 370 -0.11 9.72 21.74
CA PHE A 370 1.17 9.59 22.41
C PHE A 370 1.07 10.19 23.82
N THR A 371 1.49 9.42 24.82
CA THR A 371 1.37 9.80 26.23
C THR A 371 2.63 9.52 27.02
N ASN A 372 2.92 10.43 27.96
CA ASN A 372 3.99 10.31 28.95
C ASN A 372 5.41 10.20 28.34
N GLY A 373 6.41 10.32 29.21
CA GLY A 373 7.83 10.15 28.86
C GLY A 373 8.63 11.43 29.01
N ILE A 374 9.84 11.28 29.57
CA ILE A 374 10.82 12.35 29.73
C ILE A 374 12.00 12.03 28.83
N PHE A 375 12.25 12.80 27.77
CA PHE A 375 13.34 12.49 26.83
C PHE A 375 14.63 13.21 27.21
N GLN A 376 15.76 12.50 27.15
CA GLN A 376 17.09 13.01 27.46
C GLN A 376 18.02 12.85 26.25
N GLY A 377 18.33 13.96 25.58
CA GLY A 377 19.27 13.95 24.45
C GLY A 377 18.70 13.43 23.13
N ALA A 378 17.39 13.29 23.02
CA ALA A 378 16.66 12.98 21.80
C ALA A 378 15.23 13.56 21.87
N ALA A 379 14.60 13.76 20.73
CA ALA A 379 13.16 14.01 20.61
C ALA A 379 12.35 12.72 20.76
N ALA A 380 11.03 12.81 20.95
CA ALA A 380 10.16 11.64 20.86
C ALA A 380 10.13 11.03 19.45
N ILE A 381 10.24 11.87 18.42
CA ILE A 381 10.34 11.50 17.00
C ILE A 381 11.59 12.18 16.44
N VAL A 382 12.50 11.37 15.87
CA VAL A 382 13.74 11.86 15.23
C VAL A 382 13.74 11.48 13.76
N ILE A 383 13.97 12.45 12.87
CA ILE A 383 14.17 12.23 11.44
C ILE A 383 15.58 12.68 11.05
N GLU A 384 16.36 11.77 10.50
CA GLU A 384 17.65 12.03 9.88
C GLU A 384 17.43 12.28 8.37
N ASN A 385 18.36 13.00 7.73
CA ASN A 385 18.26 13.70 6.43
C ASN A 385 17.69 12.93 5.21
N SER A 386 17.34 11.65 5.31
CA SER A 386 17.01 10.78 4.18
C SER A 386 15.60 10.18 4.21
N ILE A 387 14.68 10.70 5.04
CA ILE A 387 13.24 10.40 4.92
C ILE A 387 12.57 11.39 3.96
N SER A 388 11.95 10.89 2.88
CA SER A 388 11.31 11.78 1.89
C SER A 388 10.10 12.52 2.46
N GLU A 389 9.28 11.86 3.28
CA GLU A 389 8.08 12.46 3.84
C GLU A 389 7.73 11.94 5.25
N LEU A 390 7.46 12.86 6.19
CA LEU A 390 6.82 12.57 7.47
C LEU A 390 5.45 13.26 7.50
N ILE A 391 4.40 12.49 7.82
CA ILE A 391 3.05 13.02 7.98
C ILE A 391 2.53 12.64 9.37
N ILE A 392 2.05 13.63 10.11
CA ILE A 392 1.35 13.48 11.37
C ILE A 392 -0.04 14.10 11.22
N ASP A 393 -1.09 13.30 11.28
CA ASP A 393 -2.47 13.75 11.08
C ASP A 393 -3.39 13.30 12.22
N GLN A 394 -4.36 14.14 12.60
CA GLN A 394 -5.42 13.82 13.57
C GLN A 394 -4.92 13.17 14.88
N SER A 395 -3.69 13.46 15.29
CA SER A 395 -3.04 12.77 16.41
C SER A 395 -2.98 13.66 17.64
N THR A 396 -2.70 13.09 18.80
CA THR A 396 -2.56 13.85 20.05
C THR A 396 -1.33 13.42 20.83
N PHE A 397 -0.51 14.39 21.24
CA PHE A 397 0.64 14.19 22.10
C PHE A 397 0.36 14.83 23.45
N THR A 398 0.47 14.10 24.56
CA THR A 398 0.14 14.60 25.90
C THR A 398 1.19 14.18 26.92
N ASN A 399 1.60 15.12 27.78
CA ASN A 399 2.49 14.85 28.91
C ASN A 399 3.87 14.26 28.52
N ILE A 400 4.36 14.61 27.32
CA ILE A 400 5.75 14.37 26.94
C ILE A 400 6.59 15.54 27.47
N SER A 401 7.80 15.31 27.96
CA SER A 401 8.68 16.39 28.42
C SER A 401 10.15 16.08 28.13
N TYR A 402 11.04 17.03 28.41
CA TYR A 402 12.48 16.84 28.31
C TYR A 402 13.12 16.74 29.70
N TYR A 403 14.30 16.13 29.78
CA TYR A 403 15.10 16.10 31.00
C TYR A 403 15.91 17.40 31.13
N ASN A 404 15.68 18.14 32.21
CA ASN A 404 16.16 19.52 32.48
C ASN A 404 17.66 19.82 32.21
N LYS A 405 18.51 18.80 32.05
CA LYS A 405 19.96 18.96 31.81
C LYS A 405 20.37 18.93 30.33
N ASN A 406 19.51 18.48 29.42
CA ASN A 406 19.82 18.32 27.99
C ASN A 406 18.78 19.06 27.14
N LYS A 407 18.98 20.37 26.94
CA LYS A 407 18.22 21.22 26.02
C LYS A 407 18.95 21.24 24.66
N GLY A 408 18.27 21.11 23.53
CA GLY A 408 18.95 21.21 22.22
C GLY A 408 18.24 20.69 20.97
N ASP A 409 17.30 19.74 21.07
CA ASP A 409 16.63 19.18 19.89
C ASP A 409 15.15 19.01 20.27
N GLY A 410 14.21 19.40 19.38
CA GLY A 410 12.80 19.62 19.73
C GLY A 410 12.18 18.50 20.59
N ILE A 411 11.34 18.85 21.58
CA ILE A 411 10.87 17.89 22.60
C ILE A 411 10.09 16.72 21.98
N ILE A 412 9.25 17.01 20.97
CA ILE A 412 8.44 15.99 20.31
C ILE A 412 9.03 15.60 18.97
N LEU A 413 9.48 16.57 18.17
CA LEU A 413 10.02 16.32 16.84
C LEU A 413 11.36 17.05 16.68
N ASP A 414 12.39 16.30 16.31
CA ASP A 414 13.63 16.82 15.72
C ASP A 414 13.75 16.24 14.31
N ALA A 415 13.63 17.09 13.29
CA ALA A 415 13.66 16.67 11.89
C ALA A 415 14.75 17.41 11.10
N LYS A 416 15.77 16.66 10.68
CA LYS A 416 16.81 17.14 9.78
C LYS A 416 16.42 16.69 8.38
N LEU A 417 16.17 17.64 7.49
CA LEU A 417 15.55 17.43 6.19
C LEU A 417 16.45 17.93 5.06
N SER A 418 16.54 17.14 3.99
CA SER A 418 17.08 17.62 2.72
C SER A 418 16.09 18.57 2.02
N LYS A 419 16.54 19.34 1.01
CA LYS A 419 15.70 20.31 0.27
C LYS A 419 14.42 19.71 -0.33
N LEU A 420 14.40 18.40 -0.63
CA LEU A 420 13.26 17.72 -1.23
C LEU A 420 12.34 17.04 -0.21
N ASN A 421 12.77 16.95 1.06
CA ASN A 421 12.06 16.21 2.09
C ASN A 421 11.02 17.10 2.77
N LYS A 422 9.92 16.48 3.20
CA LYS A 422 8.74 17.21 3.72
C LYS A 422 8.27 16.68 5.06
N VAL A 423 7.82 17.60 5.91
CA VAL A 423 7.07 17.32 7.12
C VAL A 423 5.68 17.96 6.99
N HIS A 424 4.63 17.17 7.21
CA HIS A 424 3.25 17.63 7.23
C HIS A 424 2.62 17.31 8.57
N ILE A 425 2.16 18.33 9.30
CA ILE A 425 1.46 18.16 10.58
C ILE A 425 0.08 18.77 10.43
N ARG A 426 -0.97 17.96 10.56
CA ARG A 426 -2.35 18.40 10.33
C ARG A 426 -3.27 17.95 11.44
N ASN A 427 -4.24 18.78 11.79
CA ASN A 427 -5.31 18.44 12.74
C ASN A 427 -4.81 17.81 14.06
N THR A 428 -3.60 18.17 14.50
CA THR A 428 -2.88 17.48 15.57
C THR A 428 -2.82 18.37 16.81
N VAL A 429 -2.95 17.76 17.99
CA VAL A 429 -2.95 18.47 19.27
C VAL A 429 -1.72 18.09 20.08
N PHE A 430 -0.92 19.09 20.46
CA PHE A 430 0.21 18.94 21.35
C PHE A 430 -0.10 19.58 22.70
N LYS A 431 -0.22 18.76 23.75
CA LYS A 431 -0.58 19.18 25.10
C LYS A 431 0.57 18.94 26.09
N GLY A 432 1.16 20.02 26.57
CA GLY A 432 2.27 19.99 27.52
C GLY A 432 1.87 19.50 28.91
N PRO A 433 2.87 19.15 29.74
CA PRO A 433 2.65 18.81 31.13
C PRO A 433 2.04 20.01 31.87
N LEU A 434 0.85 19.81 32.46
CA LEU A 434 0.19 20.82 33.28
C LEU A 434 1.03 21.01 34.56
N ASN A 435 1.52 22.23 34.81
CA ASN A 435 2.18 22.67 36.06
C ASN A 435 3.69 22.40 36.25
N VAL A 436 4.52 22.59 35.23
CA VAL A 436 5.96 22.77 35.49
C VAL A 436 6.30 24.26 35.38
N ASP A 437 6.36 24.95 36.52
CA ASP A 437 7.13 26.19 36.62
C ASP A 437 8.59 25.83 36.29
N ASP A 438 9.05 26.08 35.07
CA ASP A 438 10.46 25.93 34.72
C ASP A 438 11.23 27.10 35.37
N PRO A 439 11.98 26.88 36.48
CA PRO A 439 12.65 27.96 37.19
C PRO A 439 13.80 28.55 36.37
N GLN A 440 14.20 27.90 35.27
CA GLN A 440 15.29 28.33 34.40
C GLN A 440 14.85 29.19 33.22
N MET A 441 13.56 29.34 32.96
CA MET A 441 13.08 30.43 32.08
C MET A 441 13.35 31.83 32.67
N HIS A 442 13.67 31.89 33.96
CA HIS A 442 14.04 33.12 34.65
C HIS A 442 15.54 33.23 34.95
N ASN A 443 16.38 32.23 34.63
CA ASN A 443 17.77 32.21 35.07
C ASN A 443 18.70 31.52 34.07
N LYS A 444 19.08 32.27 33.03
CA LYS A 444 20.46 32.44 32.56
C LYS A 444 20.49 33.64 31.62
N ASN A 445 20.38 34.82 32.22
CA ASN A 445 20.86 36.05 31.63
C ASN A 445 22.38 35.92 31.48
N ASN A 446 22.88 35.92 30.26
CA ASN A 446 24.00 36.79 29.99
C ASN A 446 23.42 38.21 30.00
N ASP A 447 24.07 39.10 30.72
CA ASP A 447 23.69 40.51 30.84
C ASP A 447 23.44 41.16 29.46
N ASP A 448 22.46 42.07 29.42
CA ASP A 448 22.20 43.09 28.39
C ASP A 448 21.31 42.81 27.17
N ASP A 449 20.32 41.91 27.21
CA ASP A 449 19.19 42.02 26.27
C ASP A 449 17.84 41.58 26.85
N ASP A 450 17.00 42.56 27.18
CA ASP A 450 15.60 42.42 27.65
C ASP A 450 14.62 41.88 26.59
N ASN A 451 15.12 41.33 25.48
CA ASN A 451 14.30 40.70 24.45
C ASN A 451 14.22 39.20 24.69
N GLN A 452 13.26 38.78 25.51
CA GLN A 452 12.84 37.38 25.64
C GLN A 452 12.31 36.85 24.28
N ILE A 453 13.22 36.39 23.43
CA ILE A 453 12.89 35.73 22.16
C ILE A 453 13.09 34.23 22.36
N CYS A 454 12.04 33.46 22.07
CA CYS A 454 11.93 32.01 22.04
C CYS A 454 13.26 31.24 22.06
N ASN A 455 13.56 30.54 23.15
CA ASN A 455 14.73 29.66 23.22
C ASN A 455 14.53 28.43 22.31
N TRP A 456 15.26 28.40 21.18
CA TRP A 456 15.30 27.35 20.16
C TRP A 456 15.66 25.98 20.77
N ASP A 457 16.53 25.94 21.78
CA ASP A 457 16.94 24.72 22.52
C ASP A 457 15.79 24.03 23.28
N SER A 458 14.63 24.68 23.37
CA SER A 458 13.46 24.21 24.11
C SER A 458 12.20 24.10 23.23
N SER A 459 12.38 24.17 21.91
CA SER A 459 11.26 24.09 20.97
C SER A 459 10.51 22.75 21.07
N LEU A 460 9.21 22.74 20.84
CA LEU A 460 8.46 21.49 20.76
C LEU A 460 8.79 20.72 19.48
N ILE A 461 8.85 21.47 18.38
CA ILE A 461 9.20 20.99 17.05
C ILE A 461 10.44 21.76 16.62
N HIS A 462 11.47 21.03 16.28
CA HIS A 462 12.68 21.53 15.65
C HIS A 462 12.80 20.93 14.26
N VAL A 463 12.97 21.79 13.25
CA VAL A 463 13.19 21.37 11.87
C VAL A 463 14.41 22.08 11.31
N THR A 464 15.32 21.34 10.71
CA THR A 464 16.45 21.89 9.96
C THR A 464 16.31 21.53 8.48
N GLY A 465 16.22 22.52 7.59
CA GLY A 465 16.10 22.33 6.15
C GLY A 465 14.73 21.83 5.67
N GLY A 466 14.63 21.50 4.38
CA GLY A 466 13.43 20.94 3.74
C GLY A 466 12.21 21.86 3.77
N THR A 467 11.02 21.26 3.84
CA THR A 467 9.75 22.01 3.95
C THR A 467 8.90 21.43 5.08
N ILE A 468 8.40 22.30 5.96
CA ILE A 468 7.40 21.96 6.97
C ILE A 468 6.08 22.69 6.69
N ASN A 469 4.97 21.94 6.75
CA ASN A 469 3.63 22.50 6.67
C ASN A 469 2.83 22.09 7.92
N ILE A 470 2.26 23.06 8.62
CA ILE A 470 1.44 22.84 9.81
C ILE A 470 0.06 23.44 9.59
N ASP A 471 -0.97 22.58 9.53
CA ASP A 471 -2.36 22.97 9.26
C ASP A 471 -3.26 22.58 10.43
N ASN A 472 -4.20 23.46 10.81
CA ASN A 472 -5.27 23.17 11.79
C ASN A 472 -4.82 22.48 13.10
N SER A 473 -3.61 22.77 13.57
CA SER A 473 -3.00 22.09 14.73
C SER A 473 -2.93 23.00 15.95
N GLN A 474 -2.94 22.40 17.15
CA GLN A 474 -3.00 23.13 18.42
C GLN A 474 -1.78 22.84 19.30
N PHE A 475 -1.21 23.89 19.89
CA PHE A 475 -0.09 23.82 20.81
C PHE A 475 -0.53 24.41 22.16
N ILE A 476 -0.71 23.56 23.17
CA ILE A 476 -1.38 23.92 24.43
C ILE A 476 -0.48 23.57 25.62
N GLY A 477 -0.35 24.48 26.60
CA GLY A 477 0.23 24.15 27.90
C GLY A 477 1.76 24.02 27.91
N TRP A 478 2.44 24.51 26.87
CA TRP A 478 3.89 24.57 26.79
C TRP A 478 4.37 25.98 27.13
N ARG A 479 5.40 26.07 27.99
CA ARG A 479 6.01 27.35 28.37
C ARG A 479 7.22 27.72 27.51
N SER A 480 7.81 26.75 26.81
CA SER A 480 8.89 26.94 25.85
C SER A 480 8.39 27.25 24.43
N GLY A 481 9.31 27.61 23.52
CA GLY A 481 8.98 27.90 22.13
C GLY A 481 8.22 26.73 21.49
N ALA A 482 7.23 27.02 20.65
CA ALA A 482 6.47 25.97 19.99
C ALA A 482 7.26 25.36 18.82
N ILE A 483 7.81 26.19 17.94
CA ILE A 483 8.43 25.73 16.69
C ILE A 483 9.76 26.49 16.50
N SER A 484 10.82 25.76 16.17
CA SER A 484 12.09 26.30 15.69
C SER A 484 12.38 25.73 14.30
N VAL A 485 12.71 26.61 13.35
CA VAL A 485 13.05 26.23 11.97
C VAL A 485 14.39 26.85 11.61
N GLU A 486 15.35 26.02 11.17
CA GLU A 486 16.70 26.43 10.81
C GLU A 486 17.02 26.05 9.35
N GLY A 487 17.61 26.96 8.58
CA GLY A 487 17.97 26.71 7.18
C GLY A 487 17.79 27.93 6.28
N SER A 488 18.47 27.97 5.13
CA SER A 488 18.58 29.16 4.27
C SER A 488 17.33 29.50 3.43
N GLU A 489 16.31 28.65 3.45
CA GLU A 489 15.01 28.86 2.79
C GLU A 489 13.94 28.29 3.73
N ALA A 490 13.39 29.12 4.63
CA ALA A 490 12.26 28.80 5.50
C ALA A 490 10.99 29.52 5.02
#